data_AF-A0A9D3UEA6-F1
#
_entry.id   AF-A0A9D3UEA6-F1
#
_cell.length_a   1.000
_cell.length_b   1.000
_cell.length_c   1.000
_cell.angle_alpha   90.00
_cell.angle_beta   90.00
_cell.angle_gamma   90.00
#
_symmetry.space_group_name_H-M   'P 1'
#
loop_
_entity.id
_entity.type
_entity.pdbx_description
1 polymer ?
#
loop_
_entity_poly.entity_id
_entity_poly.type
_entity_poly.pdbx_seq_one_letter_code
_entity_poly.pdbx_strand_id
1 'polypeptide(L)'
;MWVQDHFKPRPNDIFLASFLKSGTTWLKALIFATVNRTCYGFADHPLLTMGPHYCFPFLDAHLQEKDRSHFDLDRFPSPRLLSMHIPYILLPNSTTDHQSCRFVYIYRDPKDVLVSKWLFLNKLRPKDLPPISIEEAFELFCQRIRLCGPHGPIGLARVLHTASTAIT
;
A
#
# COMPACT_ATOMS: atom_id res chain seq x y z
N MET A 1 14.27 -6.70 10.09
CA MET A 1 13.78 -6.25 8.76
C MET A 1 13.40 -4.80 8.92
N TRP A 2 13.92 -3.86 8.10
CA TRP A 2 13.97 -2.42 8.41
C TRP A 2 12.71 -1.83 9.05
N VAL A 3 11.53 -2.16 8.50
CA VAL A 3 10.23 -1.69 9.01
C VAL A 3 10.00 -2.09 10.47
N GLN A 4 10.29 -3.32 10.88
CA GLN A 4 10.15 -3.75 12.28
C GLN A 4 11.08 -3.01 13.23
N ASP A 5 12.29 -2.69 12.77
CA ASP A 5 13.37 -2.19 13.62
C ASP A 5 13.38 -0.65 13.71
N HIS A 6 12.84 0.06 12.70
CA HIS A 6 12.98 1.53 12.56
C HIS A 6 11.66 2.29 12.44
N PHE A 7 10.57 1.64 12.01
CA PHE A 7 9.30 2.34 11.87
C PHE A 7 8.65 2.57 13.24
N LYS A 8 8.37 3.84 13.54
CA LYS A 8 7.66 4.24 14.76
C LYS A 8 6.23 4.67 14.39
N PRO A 9 5.21 3.87 14.71
CA PRO A 9 3.82 4.27 14.49
C PRO A 9 3.45 5.45 15.39
N ARG A 10 2.59 6.34 14.90
CA ARG A 10 1.99 7.43 15.67
C ARG A 10 0.51 7.11 15.92
N PRO A 11 -0.07 7.61 17.02
CA PRO A 11 -1.51 7.51 17.22
C PRO A 11 -2.28 8.13 16.05
N ASN A 12 -3.37 7.48 15.62
CA ASN A 12 -4.19 7.86 14.47
C ASN A 12 -3.54 7.72 13.09
N ASP A 13 -2.38 7.08 12.95
CA ASP A 13 -1.88 6.73 11.62
C ASP A 13 -2.89 5.85 10.88
N ILE A 14 -3.06 6.13 9.59
CA ILE A 14 -3.97 5.41 8.70
C ILE A 14 -3.14 4.69 7.65
N PHE A 15 -3.20 3.37 7.66
CA PHE A 15 -2.48 2.50 6.75
C PHE A 15 -3.41 2.02 5.64
N LEU A 16 -3.08 2.35 4.39
CA LEU A 16 -3.67 1.73 3.21
C LEU A 16 -2.83 0.52 2.80
N ALA A 17 -3.34 -0.66 3.12
CA ALA A 17 -2.76 -1.93 2.73
C ALA A 17 -3.42 -2.44 1.45
N SER A 18 -2.64 -2.95 0.51
CA SER A 18 -3.20 -3.62 -0.67
C SER A 18 -2.18 -4.51 -1.34
N PHE A 19 -2.62 -5.33 -2.29
CA PHE A 19 -1.70 -5.82 -3.33
C PHE A 19 -1.50 -4.73 -4.40
N LEU A 20 -0.31 -4.67 -5.01
CA LEU A 20 -0.02 -3.70 -6.08
C LEU A 20 -1.03 -3.83 -7.23
N LYS A 21 -1.51 -2.71 -7.77
CA LYS A 21 -2.51 -2.62 -8.84
C LYS A 21 -3.96 -2.98 -8.46
N SER A 22 -4.27 -3.06 -7.17
CA SER A 22 -5.64 -3.28 -6.69
C SER A 22 -6.50 -2.01 -6.59
N GLY A 23 -6.09 -0.89 -7.23
CA GLY A 23 -6.84 0.38 -7.18
C GLY A 23 -6.33 1.41 -6.16
N THR A 24 -5.07 1.30 -5.72
CA THR A 24 -4.49 2.20 -4.71
C THR A 24 -4.54 3.67 -5.06
N THR A 25 -4.33 4.06 -6.31
CA THR A 25 -4.32 5.48 -6.70
C THR A 25 -5.66 6.15 -6.41
N TRP A 26 -6.75 5.46 -6.76
CA TRP A 26 -8.11 5.96 -6.52
C TRP A 26 -8.43 6.00 -5.02
N LEU A 27 -8.12 4.93 -4.30
CA LEU A 27 -8.40 4.87 -2.85
C LEU A 27 -7.53 5.85 -2.04
N LYS A 28 -6.27 6.08 -2.43
CA LYS A 28 -5.42 7.13 -1.86
C LYS A 28 -6.08 8.51 -2.00
N ALA A 29 -6.59 8.83 -3.19
CA ALA A 29 -7.29 10.09 -3.43
C ALA A 29 -8.52 10.25 -2.53
N LEU A 30 -9.35 9.21 -2.45
CA LEU A 30 -10.56 9.22 -1.62
C LEU A 30 -10.25 9.38 -0.12
N ILE A 31 -9.28 8.63 0.40
CA ILE A 31 -8.89 8.74 1.81
C ILE A 31 -8.32 10.13 2.09
N PHE A 32 -7.43 10.64 1.23
CA PHE A 32 -6.84 11.98 1.40
C PHE A 32 -7.92 13.06 1.43
N ALA A 33 -8.83 13.05 0.45
CA ALA A 33 -9.91 14.02 0.36
C ALA A 33 -10.87 13.92 1.56
N THR A 34 -11.16 12.71 2.03
CA THR A 34 -12.05 12.50 3.19
C THR A 34 -11.43 13.02 4.48
N VAL A 35 -10.15 12.72 4.72
CA VAL A 35 -9.44 13.13 5.95
C VAL A 35 -9.22 14.65 5.98
N ASN A 36 -8.97 15.26 4.82
CA ASN A 36 -8.67 16.70 4.72
C ASN A 36 -9.85 17.54 4.22
N ARG A 37 -11.08 17.01 4.23
CA ARG A 37 -12.28 17.67 3.67
C ARG A 37 -12.60 19.04 4.29
N THR A 38 -12.15 19.27 5.53
CA THR A 38 -12.32 20.56 6.23
C THR A 38 -11.09 21.46 6.09
N CYS A 39 -9.98 20.94 5.59
CA CYS A 39 -8.72 21.65 5.46
C CYS A 39 -8.58 22.31 4.08
N TYR A 40 -9.19 21.73 3.05
CA TYR A 40 -9.10 22.20 1.67
C TYR A 40 -10.49 22.35 1.04
N GLY A 41 -10.71 23.46 0.34
CA GLY A 41 -11.87 23.63 -0.54
C GLY A 41 -11.71 22.87 -1.86
N PHE A 42 -12.78 22.76 -2.63
CA PHE A 42 -12.76 22.05 -3.92
C PHE A 42 -11.82 22.69 -4.95
N ALA A 43 -11.73 24.03 -4.99
CA ALA A 43 -10.94 24.75 -5.99
C ALA A 43 -9.42 24.65 -5.75
N ASP A 44 -9.01 24.55 -4.48
CA ASP A 44 -7.60 24.60 -4.07
C ASP A 44 -7.11 23.25 -3.51
N HIS A 45 -7.80 22.17 -3.87
CA HIS A 45 -7.51 20.86 -3.32
C HIS A 45 -6.17 20.32 -3.86
N PRO A 46 -5.23 19.85 -2.99
CA PRO A 46 -3.91 19.39 -3.43
C PRO A 46 -3.91 18.29 -4.49
N LEU A 47 -4.97 17.48 -4.56
CA LEU A 47 -5.12 16.43 -5.58
C LEU A 47 -5.33 16.94 -7.00
N LEU A 48 -5.60 18.25 -7.18
CA LEU A 48 -5.70 18.88 -8.50
C LEU A 48 -4.33 19.17 -9.11
N THR A 49 -3.30 19.39 -8.28
CA THR A 49 -1.95 19.75 -8.71
C THR A 49 -0.94 18.64 -8.46
N MET A 50 -1.16 17.81 -7.44
CA MET A 50 -0.27 16.72 -7.03
C MET A 50 -0.97 15.37 -7.13
N GLY A 51 -0.24 14.36 -7.63
CA GLY A 51 -0.74 13.00 -7.67
C GLY A 51 -0.95 12.43 -6.24
N PRO A 52 -1.97 11.57 -6.01
CA PRO A 52 -2.26 10.97 -4.70
C PRO A 52 -1.09 10.17 -4.09
N HIS A 53 -0.11 9.79 -4.92
CA HIS A 53 1.10 9.09 -4.50
C HIS A 53 2.04 9.96 -3.65
N TYR A 54 2.06 11.29 -3.88
CA TYR A 54 2.89 12.21 -3.10
C TYR A 54 2.33 12.48 -1.71
N CYS A 55 1.00 12.38 -1.56
CA CYS A 55 0.32 12.55 -0.29
C CYS A 55 0.35 11.28 0.60
N PHE A 56 0.77 10.14 0.03
CA PHE A 56 0.82 8.84 0.70
C PHE A 56 2.23 8.24 0.57
N PRO A 57 3.13 8.53 1.53
CA PRO A 57 4.41 7.83 1.59
C PRO A 57 4.19 6.31 1.57
N PHE A 58 5.08 5.65 0.84
CA PHE A 58 5.02 4.21 0.62
C PHE A 58 6.03 3.52 1.51
N LEU A 59 5.55 2.73 2.48
CA LEU A 59 6.40 2.11 3.50
C LEU A 59 7.41 1.15 2.88
N ASP A 60 7.00 0.44 1.83
CA ASP A 60 7.86 -0.53 1.15
C ASP A 60 8.95 0.10 0.28
N ALA A 61 8.94 1.43 0.05
CA ALA A 61 10.00 2.11 -0.71
C ALA A 61 11.39 1.87 -0.08
N HIS A 62 11.44 1.77 1.26
CA HIS A 62 12.65 1.48 2.03
C HIS A 62 13.18 0.06 1.84
N LEU A 63 12.38 -0.84 1.27
CA LEU A 63 12.82 -2.20 0.93
C LEU A 63 13.44 -2.28 -0.47
N GLN A 64 13.20 -1.28 -1.33
CA GLN A 64 13.65 -1.28 -2.72
C GLN A 64 14.85 -0.36 -2.98
N GLU A 65 15.00 0.75 -2.24
CA GLU A 65 16.08 1.71 -2.46
C GLU A 65 17.24 1.51 -1.47
N LYS A 66 18.48 1.48 -2.01
CA LYS A 66 19.72 1.57 -1.23
C LYS A 66 19.91 2.97 -0.61
N ASP A 67 19.10 3.94 -1.00
CA ASP A 67 19.20 5.32 -0.53
C ASP A 67 18.27 5.55 0.67
N ARG A 68 18.86 5.41 1.85
CA ARG A 68 18.16 5.46 3.15
C ARG A 68 17.89 6.89 3.63
N SER A 69 18.12 7.89 2.80
CA SER A 69 18.27 9.29 3.23
C SER A 69 17.07 10.21 2.95
N HIS A 70 16.07 9.77 2.18
CA HIS A 70 15.09 10.71 1.60
C HIS A 70 13.63 10.61 2.06
N PHE A 71 13.22 9.59 2.81
CA PHE A 71 11.83 9.47 3.28
C PHE A 71 11.71 9.74 4.78
N ASP A 72 11.81 11.02 5.14
CA ASP A 72 11.48 11.48 6.48
C ASP A 72 9.94 11.46 6.66
N LEU A 73 9.45 10.31 7.17
CA LEU A 73 8.05 10.13 7.55
C LEU A 73 7.62 11.10 8.65
N ASP A 74 8.56 11.75 9.35
CA ASP A 74 8.24 12.69 10.41
C ASP A 74 7.78 14.05 9.90
N ARG A 75 8.08 14.38 8.63
CA ARG A 75 7.62 15.62 7.96
C ARG A 75 6.11 15.66 7.70
N PHE A 76 5.45 14.50 7.70
CA PHE A 76 4.02 14.43 7.43
C PHE A 76 3.21 14.80 8.69
N PRO A 77 2.18 15.65 8.55
CA PRO A 77 1.30 15.99 9.65
C PRO A 77 0.49 14.76 10.11
N SER A 78 0.07 14.78 11.37
CA SER A 78 -0.80 13.73 11.90
C SER A 78 -2.29 14.07 11.63
N PRO A 79 -3.15 13.10 11.29
CA PRO A 79 -2.84 11.68 11.10
C PRO A 79 -2.05 11.43 9.80
N ARG A 80 -1.00 10.59 9.87
CA ARG A 80 -0.23 10.26 8.67
C ARG A 80 -1.00 9.27 7.82
N LEU A 81 -1.00 9.50 6.51
CA LEU A 81 -1.60 8.61 5.54
C LEU A 81 -0.50 7.77 4.89
N LEU A 82 -0.40 6.51 5.29
CA LEU A 82 0.68 5.61 4.87
C LEU A 82 0.13 4.56 3.91
N SER A 83 0.95 4.09 2.99
CA SER A 83 0.58 2.98 2.09
C SER A 83 1.59 1.85 2.11
N MET A 84 1.12 0.61 2.00
CA MET A 84 1.97 -0.58 2.05
C MET A 84 1.45 -1.71 1.17
N HIS A 85 2.37 -2.48 0.59
CA HIS A 85 2.10 -3.78 -0.03
C HIS A 85 2.74 -4.93 0.75
N ILE A 86 3.51 -4.64 1.80
CA ILE A 86 4.03 -5.67 2.70
C ILE A 86 2.92 -6.34 3.50
N PRO A 87 3.11 -7.63 3.85
CA PRO A 87 2.25 -8.34 4.79
C PRO A 87 2.12 -7.62 6.14
N TYR A 88 0.95 -7.72 6.75
CA TYR A 88 0.67 -7.16 8.09
C TYR A 88 1.63 -7.67 9.18
N ILE A 89 1.99 -8.96 9.11
CA ILE A 89 2.90 -9.60 10.08
C ILE A 89 4.31 -9.01 10.07
N LEU A 90 4.65 -8.24 9.03
CA LEU A 90 5.92 -7.56 8.90
C LEU A 90 5.91 -6.16 9.53
N LEU A 91 4.78 -5.71 10.10
CA LEU A 91 4.75 -4.47 10.88
C LEU A 91 5.29 -4.71 12.31
N PRO A 92 5.85 -3.67 12.96
CA PRO A 92 6.17 -3.73 14.38
C PRO A 92 4.91 -4.03 15.20
N ASN A 93 5.04 -4.87 16.25
CA ASN A 93 3.95 -5.16 17.19
C ASN A 93 3.37 -3.88 17.81
N SER A 94 4.18 -2.83 18.02
CA SER A 94 3.65 -1.54 18.48
C SER A 94 2.56 -0.98 17.57
N THR A 95 2.62 -1.23 16.26
CA THR A 95 1.60 -0.79 15.30
C THR A 95 0.27 -1.52 15.49
N THR A 96 0.34 -2.77 15.96
CA THR A 96 -0.82 -3.65 16.19
C THR A 96 -1.39 -3.49 17.60
N ASP A 97 -0.53 -3.20 18.57
CA ASP A 97 -0.89 -3.05 19.99
C ASP A 97 -1.52 -1.67 20.27
N HIS A 98 -1.17 -0.65 19.49
CA HIS A 98 -1.80 0.66 19.57
C HIS A 98 -3.21 0.63 18.93
N GLN A 99 -4.25 0.55 19.75
CA GLN A 99 -5.68 0.65 19.35
C GLN A 99 -6.04 1.93 18.56
N SER A 100 -5.13 2.90 18.46
CA SER A 100 -5.33 4.16 17.75
C SER A 100 -5.00 4.12 16.25
N CYS A 101 -4.24 3.12 15.77
CA CYS A 101 -3.91 3.02 14.34
C CYS A 101 -5.08 2.41 13.56
N ARG A 102 -5.30 2.88 12.32
CA ARG A 102 -6.41 2.41 11.48
C ARG A 102 -5.87 1.77 10.22
N PHE A 103 -6.45 0.64 9.83
CA PHE A 103 -6.07 -0.10 8.63
C PHE A 103 -7.21 -0.10 7.64
N VAL A 104 -6.92 0.31 6.41
CA VAL A 104 -7.82 0.20 5.26
C VAL A 104 -7.19 -0.79 4.30
N TYR A 105 -7.94 -1.83 3.94
CA TYR A 105 -7.49 -2.82 2.97
C TYR A 105 -8.33 -2.75 1.71
N ILE A 106 -7.67 -2.76 0.54
CA ILE A 106 -8.35 -2.93 -0.73
C ILE A 106 -7.90 -4.21 -1.42
N TYR A 107 -8.90 -4.99 -1.81
CA TYR A 107 -8.75 -6.21 -2.59
C TYR A 107 -9.37 -6.03 -3.96
N ARG A 108 -8.78 -6.70 -4.94
CA ARG A 108 -9.31 -6.82 -6.30
C ARG A 108 -9.10 -8.26 -6.76
N ASP A 109 -9.99 -8.74 -7.63
CA ASP A 109 -9.87 -10.08 -8.22
C ASP A 109 -8.43 -10.29 -8.76
N PRO A 110 -7.78 -11.42 -8.43
CA PRO A 110 -6.37 -11.63 -8.76
C PRO A 110 -6.11 -11.72 -10.27
N LYS A 111 -7.09 -12.12 -11.08
CA LYS A 111 -6.98 -12.14 -12.54
C LYS A 111 -6.92 -10.73 -13.11
N ASP A 112 -7.76 -9.84 -12.58
CA ASP A 112 -7.74 -8.41 -12.91
C ASP A 112 -6.42 -7.74 -12.49
N VAL A 113 -5.96 -8.07 -11.27
CA VAL A 113 -4.69 -7.56 -10.73
C VAL A 113 -3.53 -7.99 -11.62
N LEU A 114 -3.51 -9.24 -12.05
CA LEU A 114 -2.50 -9.77 -12.97
C LEU A 114 -2.46 -8.96 -14.27
N VAL A 115 -3.60 -8.82 -14.96
CA VAL A 115 -3.66 -8.08 -16.24
C VAL A 115 -3.22 -6.62 -16.05
N SER A 116 -3.71 -5.96 -14.99
CA SER A 116 -3.33 -4.58 -14.69
C SER A 116 -1.83 -4.43 -14.39
N LYS A 117 -1.24 -5.39 -13.68
CA LYS A 117 0.20 -5.41 -13.36
C LYS A 117 1.04 -5.71 -14.59
N TRP A 118 0.65 -6.66 -15.41
CA TRP A 118 1.31 -6.98 -16.67
C TRP A 118 1.37 -5.76 -17.60
N LEU A 119 0.22 -5.12 -17.85
CA LEU A 119 0.16 -3.89 -18.65
C LEU A 119 1.01 -2.77 -18.06
N PHE A 120 0.98 -2.59 -16.73
CA PHE A 120 1.77 -1.57 -16.06
C PHE A 120 3.28 -1.82 -16.16
N LEU A 121 3.73 -3.06 -15.93
CA LEU A 121 5.15 -3.40 -16.01
C LEU A 121 5.67 -3.28 -17.43
N ASN A 122 4.91 -3.69 -18.44
CA ASN A 122 5.31 -3.52 -19.84
C ASN A 122 5.41 -2.05 -20.26
N LYS A 123 4.60 -1.15 -19.68
CA LYS A 123 4.73 0.30 -19.89
C LYS A 123 5.97 0.91 -19.23
N LEU A 124 6.41 0.37 -18.10
CA LEU A 124 7.61 0.83 -17.38
C LEU A 124 8.90 0.22 -17.94
N ARG A 125 8.79 -0.89 -18.67
CA ARG A 125 9.94 -1.62 -19.21
C ARG A 125 10.67 -0.75 -20.25
N PRO A 126 12.01 -0.70 -20.23
CA PRO A 126 12.79 -0.06 -21.29
C PRO A 126 12.41 -0.61 -22.67
N LYS A 127 12.36 0.27 -23.67
CA LYS A 127 11.96 -0.08 -25.04
C LYS A 127 12.90 -1.08 -25.72
N ASP A 128 14.14 -1.17 -25.23
CA ASP A 128 15.17 -2.07 -25.77
C ASP A 128 14.97 -3.53 -25.34
N LEU A 129 14.09 -3.78 -24.36
CA LEU A 129 13.77 -5.11 -23.89
C LEU A 129 12.44 -5.58 -24.49
N PRO A 130 12.32 -6.88 -24.87
CA PRO A 130 11.05 -7.42 -25.32
C PRO A 130 10.00 -7.32 -24.21
N PRO A 131 8.72 -7.10 -24.55
CA PRO A 131 7.65 -7.08 -23.58
C PRO A 131 7.56 -8.45 -22.89
N ILE A 132 7.20 -8.42 -21.60
CA ILE A 132 6.93 -9.64 -20.83
C ILE A 132 5.66 -10.27 -21.41
N SER A 133 5.70 -11.57 -21.72
CA SER A 133 4.50 -12.28 -22.19
C SER A 133 3.49 -12.44 -21.07
N ILE A 134 2.21 -12.68 -21.41
CA ILE A 134 1.19 -12.85 -20.38
C ILE A 134 1.40 -14.16 -19.59
N GLU A 135 1.95 -15.19 -20.23
CA GLU A 135 2.29 -16.47 -19.61
C GLU A 135 3.42 -16.31 -18.59
N GLU A 136 4.49 -15.58 -18.95
CA GLU A 136 5.59 -15.28 -18.03
C GLU A 136 5.09 -14.43 -16.85
N ALA A 137 4.26 -13.42 -17.13
CA ALA A 137 3.66 -12.61 -16.08
C ALA A 137 2.77 -13.43 -15.14
N PHE A 138 2.01 -14.39 -15.67
CA PHE A 138 1.17 -15.31 -14.90
C PHE A 138 2.01 -16.19 -13.98
N GLU A 139 3.07 -16.80 -14.50
CA GLU A 139 3.97 -17.65 -13.69
C GLU A 139 4.64 -16.86 -12.57
N LEU A 140 5.20 -15.68 -12.89
CA LEU A 140 5.80 -14.78 -11.88
C LEU A 140 4.77 -14.32 -10.84
N PHE A 141 3.52 -14.11 -11.25
CA PHE A 141 2.44 -13.74 -10.35
C PHE A 141 2.07 -14.90 -9.41
N CYS A 142 1.92 -16.11 -9.93
CA CYS A 142 1.68 -17.32 -9.13
C CYS A 142 2.84 -17.60 -8.16
N GLN A 143 4.10 -17.46 -8.60
CA GLN A 143 5.27 -17.60 -7.73
C GLN A 143 5.31 -16.53 -6.63
N ARG A 144 4.93 -15.29 -6.95
CA ARG A 144 4.89 -14.20 -5.96
C ARG A 144 3.75 -14.36 -4.95
N ILE A 145 2.61 -14.91 -5.37
CA ILE A 145 1.55 -15.32 -4.44
C ILE A 145 2.07 -16.40 -3.49
N ARG A 146 2.85 -17.37 -4.00
CA ARG A 146 3.50 -18.40 -3.15
C ARG A 146 4.52 -17.79 -2.19
N LEU A 147 5.33 -16.82 -2.62
CA LEU A 147 6.34 -16.12 -1.79
C LEU A 147 5.73 -15.19 -0.73
N CYS A 148 4.62 -14.52 -1.02
CA CYS A 148 3.85 -13.78 -0.02
C CYS A 148 3.09 -14.71 0.93
N GLY A 149 2.99 -16.01 0.61
CA GLY A 149 2.27 -17.02 1.39
C GLY A 149 0.77 -16.75 1.50
N PRO A 150 0.02 -17.61 2.23
CA PRO A 150 -1.37 -17.35 2.62
C PRO A 150 -1.53 -16.11 3.53
N HIS A 151 -0.41 -15.49 3.93
CA HIS A 151 -0.32 -14.36 4.85
C HIS A 151 0.21 -13.08 4.20
N GLY A 152 0.15 -12.94 2.88
CA GLY A 152 0.51 -11.71 2.16
C GLY A 152 -0.31 -10.47 2.61
N PRO A 153 -0.39 -9.38 1.82
CA PRO A 153 -1.49 -8.41 2.01
C PRO A 153 -2.88 -9.11 2.07
N ILE A 154 -3.03 -10.28 1.45
CA ILE A 154 -4.18 -11.19 1.57
C ILE A 154 -4.40 -11.72 3.01
N GLY A 155 -3.34 -11.91 3.79
CA GLY A 155 -3.40 -12.30 5.19
C GLY A 155 -4.13 -11.28 6.06
N LEU A 156 -4.02 -9.98 5.74
CA LEU A 156 -4.78 -8.94 6.42
C LEU A 156 -6.28 -9.08 6.14
N ALA A 157 -6.67 -9.47 4.92
CA ALA A 157 -8.07 -9.78 4.62
C ALA A 157 -8.58 -10.97 5.46
N ARG A 158 -7.75 -11.99 5.67
CA ARG A 158 -8.10 -13.15 6.50
C ARG A 158 -8.18 -12.79 7.99
N VAL A 159 -7.23 -12.00 8.50
CA VAL A 159 -7.20 -11.51 9.90
C VAL A 159 -8.38 -10.58 10.19
N LEU A 160 -8.67 -9.63 9.29
CA LEU A 160 -9.83 -8.73 9.41
C LEU A 160 -11.16 -9.49 9.25
N HIS A 161 -11.23 -10.48 8.36
CA HIS A 161 -12.39 -11.34 8.25
C HIS A 161 -12.61 -12.15 9.54
N THR A 162 -11.58 -12.80 10.09
CA THR A 162 -11.70 -13.52 11.38
C THR A 162 -12.02 -12.59 12.55
N ALA A 163 -11.47 -11.37 12.58
CA ALA A 163 -11.79 -10.38 13.61
C ALA A 163 -13.24 -9.89 13.49
N SER A 164 -13.80 -9.79 12.28
CA SER A 164 -15.21 -9.45 12.08
C SER A 164 -16.14 -10.62 12.41
N THR A 165 -15.72 -11.87 12.21
CA THR A 165 -16.54 -13.05 12.56
C THR A 165 -16.54 -13.33 14.07
N ALA A 166 -15.49 -12.93 14.80
CA ALA A 166 -15.39 -13.09 16.26
C ALA A 166 -16.20 -12.06 17.08
N ILE A 167 -16.86 -11.10 16.43
CA ILE A 167 -17.71 -10.06 17.05
C ILE A 167 -19.21 -10.32 16.74
N THR A 168 -19.54 -11.51 16.25
CA THR A 168 -20.92 -12.02 16.09
C THR A 168 -21.07 -13.30 16.90
#